data_AF-A0A2I7SDY0-F1
#
_entry.id   AF-A0A2I7SDY0-F1
#
_cell.length_a   1.000
_cell.length_b   1.000
_cell.length_c   1.000
_cell.angle_alpha   90.00
_cell.angle_beta   90.00
_cell.angle_gamma   90.00
#
_symmetry.space_group_name_H-M   'P 1'
#
loop_
_entity.id
_entity.type
_entity.pdbx_description
1 polymer ?
#
loop_
_entity_poly.entity_id
_entity_poly.type
_entity_poly.pdbx_seq_one_letter_code
_entity_poly.pdbx_strand_id
1 'polypeptide(L)'
;MDVLDQEYKKGKYQEEKAETRRLPSSDMLWHFNVNSFVRQMRGMYGKIGVLRKGDKGEIVRELNIRLSGFGGNIPTDEFTDRTVAIVKQFQRDYMKIAPTGEVGRDELKAIDDFSEKYDISDEFWGQIKCSCVSKGETKWNKLRNKTELNNCDGFGDHTGIGAYRENKPKSEGFHMYEYPGIHRSLLFAVKALQFYLSKQTTYKLDHVSSGYRCRFKNYKTTNHQGKAIDLQFSKGDWKIRNAKKKNVIPLRSIRDDFYVKYLGAQEEWTDTNKFSIEPIGLEYHSGGELRYDRTFSWIHMDVRRFESIYLVDDYFCKNSNSLNKKSMLSGEYEKSSSESSTNSEERIDPAILSPSDSIIEFIKDWEKFKPNVYNDSNGYATIGYGHLIKRDNLEDIIIPQEFSNGLTEIEATKLLTKDIKKFELALKRDVKVKLHQREFDALIDLLYNCGEYFLARGKAPRLYSALKEKRYNDAATEFLDIENKTRRKQNYEIFTKGNYDSTH
;
A
#
# COMPACT_ATOMS: atom_id res chain seq x y z
N MET A 1 20.13 51.71 5.81
CA MET A 1 19.88 52.44 4.56
C MET A 1 21.24 52.87 4.01
N ASP A 2 21.41 52.78 2.69
CA ASP A 2 22.60 53.14 1.90
C ASP A 2 23.84 52.23 1.98
N VAL A 3 23.98 51.39 0.93
CA VAL A 3 25.17 51.31 0.02
C VAL A 3 24.71 50.76 -1.35
N LEU A 4 23.71 49.87 -1.39
CA LEU A 4 23.22 49.25 -2.63
C LEU A 4 22.39 50.17 -3.54
N ASP A 5 21.79 51.24 -3.00
CA ASP A 5 20.90 52.13 -3.75
C ASP A 5 21.65 53.23 -4.54
N GLN A 6 22.95 53.43 -4.24
CA GLN A 6 23.79 54.40 -4.96
C GLN A 6 24.47 53.80 -6.20
N GLU A 7 24.60 52.47 -6.29
CA GLU A 7 25.22 51.81 -7.45
C GLU A 7 24.25 51.69 -8.63
N TYR A 8 22.93 51.62 -8.38
CA TYR A 8 21.91 51.55 -9.44
C TYR A 8 21.82 52.84 -10.28
N LYS A 9 22.25 53.98 -9.73
CA LYS A 9 22.24 55.30 -10.42
C LYS A 9 23.46 55.56 -11.31
N LYS A 10 24.44 54.67 -11.41
CA LYS A 10 25.66 54.87 -12.21
C LYS A 10 25.64 54.25 -13.63
N GLY A 11 24.48 53.87 -14.15
CA GLY A 11 24.27 53.74 -15.61
C GLY A 11 25.21 52.76 -16.34
N LYS A 12 25.51 51.59 -15.76
CA LYS A 12 26.42 50.58 -16.34
C LYS A 12 25.75 49.33 -16.92
N TYR A 13 24.44 49.35 -17.15
CA TYR A 13 23.77 48.35 -17.99
C TYR A 13 23.01 49.06 -19.10
N GLN A 14 23.49 48.89 -20.34
CA GLN A 14 22.78 49.34 -21.53
C GLN A 14 21.63 48.36 -21.81
N GLU A 15 20.41 48.89 -21.94
CA GLU A 15 19.26 48.17 -22.47
C GLU A 15 19.52 47.84 -23.94
N GLU A 16 19.63 46.55 -24.28
CA GLU A 16 19.43 46.11 -25.66
C GLU A 16 17.98 46.42 -26.06
N LYS A 17 17.82 47.39 -26.96
CA LYS A 17 16.55 47.68 -27.62
C LYS A 17 16.11 46.46 -28.40
N ALA A 18 15.09 45.77 -27.91
CA ALA A 18 14.36 44.79 -28.69
C ALA A 18 13.74 45.49 -29.91
N GLU A 19 14.19 45.11 -31.12
CA GLU A 19 13.53 45.50 -32.35
C GLU A 19 12.08 45.04 -32.33
N THR A 20 11.14 45.99 -32.41
CA THR A 20 9.72 45.71 -32.61
C THR A 20 9.51 45.09 -33.98
N ARG A 21 9.58 43.76 -34.07
CA ARG A 21 9.09 43.01 -35.22
C ARG A 21 7.56 43.04 -35.18
N ARG A 22 6.93 43.68 -36.17
CA ARG A 22 5.47 43.60 -36.36
C ARG A 22 5.07 42.14 -36.57
N LEU A 23 4.12 41.67 -35.76
CA LEU A 23 3.48 40.37 -35.95
C LEU A 23 2.76 40.35 -37.30
N PRO A 24 2.78 39.22 -38.05
CA PRO A 24 2.04 39.11 -39.30
C PRO A 24 0.54 39.19 -39.02
N SER A 25 -0.16 40.00 -39.81
CA SER A 25 -1.62 40.05 -39.84
C SER A 25 -2.16 38.73 -40.40
N SER A 26 -2.61 37.86 -39.50
CA SER A 26 -3.31 36.62 -39.82
C SER A 26 -4.55 36.54 -38.93
N ASP A 27 -5.71 36.37 -39.55
CA ASP A 27 -7.06 36.41 -38.95
C ASP A 27 -7.38 35.17 -38.10
N MET A 28 -6.49 34.79 -37.18
CA MET A 28 -6.76 33.70 -36.24
C MET A 28 -6.20 34.00 -34.85
N LEU A 29 -6.76 35.03 -34.22
CA LEU A 29 -6.56 35.36 -32.80
C LEU A 29 -7.36 34.39 -31.91
N TRP A 30 -6.78 33.25 -31.58
CA TRP A 30 -7.21 32.48 -30.41
C TRP A 30 -6.78 33.23 -29.15
N HIS A 31 -7.75 33.59 -28.31
CA HIS A 31 -7.48 34.20 -27.01
C HIS A 31 -6.57 33.28 -26.18
N PHE A 32 -5.37 33.73 -25.86
CA PHE A 32 -4.50 33.07 -24.90
C PHE A 32 -5.14 33.15 -23.51
N ASN A 33 -5.91 32.12 -23.16
CA ASN A 33 -6.41 31.95 -21.81
C ASN A 33 -5.24 31.50 -20.92
N VAL A 34 -4.74 32.39 -20.07
CA VAL A 34 -3.65 32.12 -19.11
C VAL A 34 -3.96 30.88 -18.24
N ASN A 35 -5.24 30.63 -17.94
CA ASN A 35 -5.66 29.42 -17.23
C ASN A 35 -5.51 28.17 -18.10
N SER A 36 -5.68 28.26 -19.42
CA SER A 36 -5.45 27.14 -20.34
C SER A 36 -3.96 26.81 -20.49
N PHE A 37 -3.09 27.82 -20.53
CA PHE A 37 -1.63 27.60 -20.55
C PHE A 37 -1.12 27.04 -19.22
N VAL A 38 -1.59 27.55 -18.09
CA VAL A 38 -1.31 26.96 -16.77
C VAL A 38 -1.86 25.54 -16.65
N ARG A 39 -3.02 25.24 -17.26
CA ARG A 39 -3.63 23.90 -17.29
C ARG A 39 -2.89 22.94 -18.23
N GLN A 40 -2.33 23.44 -19.33
CA GLN A 40 -1.47 22.70 -20.26
C GLN A 40 -0.08 22.41 -19.65
N MET A 41 0.49 23.38 -18.92
CA MET A 41 1.74 23.20 -18.15
C MET A 41 1.56 22.29 -16.93
N ARG A 42 0.37 22.27 -16.30
CA ARG A 42 -0.02 21.27 -15.28
C ARG A 42 -0.22 19.87 -15.86
N GLY A 43 -0.55 19.77 -17.16
CA GLY A 43 -0.70 18.50 -17.88
C GLY A 43 0.62 17.88 -18.34
N MET A 44 1.67 18.70 -18.56
CA MET A 44 3.01 18.22 -18.97
C MET A 44 3.93 17.84 -17.81
N TYR A 45 3.67 18.32 -16.59
CA TYR A 45 4.38 17.96 -15.37
C TYR A 45 3.37 17.54 -14.30
N GLY A 46 3.03 16.25 -14.24
CA GLY A 46 2.04 15.71 -13.30
C GLY A 46 2.32 16.19 -11.87
N LYS A 47 1.31 16.71 -11.18
CA LYS A 47 1.46 17.18 -9.78
C LYS A 47 0.72 16.22 -8.88
N ILE A 48 1.48 15.46 -8.09
CA ILE A 48 1.00 15.07 -6.75
C ILE A 48 0.73 16.39 -6.01
N GLY A 49 -0.51 16.59 -5.57
CA GLY A 49 -0.85 17.71 -4.69
C GLY A 49 -0.07 17.63 -3.38
N VAL A 50 0.19 18.76 -2.72
CA VAL A 50 0.80 18.74 -1.38
C VAL A 50 -0.19 18.08 -0.42
N LEU A 51 0.22 16.96 0.18
CA LEU A 51 -0.55 16.24 1.19
C LEU A 51 -0.46 16.99 2.53
N ARG A 52 -1.60 17.14 3.20
CA ARG A 52 -1.75 17.86 4.46
C ARG A 52 -2.80 17.20 5.34
N LYS A 53 -2.92 17.69 6.58
CA LYS A 53 -3.92 17.21 7.54
C LYS A 53 -5.33 17.15 6.94
N GLY A 54 -5.98 16.00 7.10
CA GLY A 54 -7.33 15.72 6.59
C GLY A 54 -7.36 15.05 5.21
N ASP A 55 -6.25 15.08 4.46
CA ASP A 55 -6.16 14.33 3.21
C ASP A 55 -6.25 12.83 3.48
N LYS A 56 -6.82 12.09 2.54
CA LYS A 56 -6.97 10.64 2.65
C LYS A 56 -6.51 9.93 1.38
N GLY A 57 -6.18 8.65 1.52
CA GLY A 57 -5.94 7.74 0.38
C GLY A 57 -4.76 6.81 0.57
N GLU A 58 -4.52 5.97 -0.43
CA GLU A 58 -3.46 4.96 -0.36
C GLU A 58 -2.06 5.58 -0.27
N ILE A 59 -1.83 6.74 -0.91
CA ILE A 59 -0.56 7.46 -0.74
C ILE A 59 -0.31 7.88 0.70
N VAL A 60 -1.36 8.28 1.43
CA VAL A 60 -1.27 8.66 2.83
C VAL A 60 -1.05 7.43 3.71
N ARG A 61 -1.68 6.30 3.38
CA ARG A 61 -1.42 5.01 4.05
C ARG A 61 0.02 4.56 3.89
N GLU A 62 0.53 4.58 2.67
CA GLU A 62 1.92 4.24 2.38
C GLU A 62 2.89 5.21 3.07
N LEU A 63 2.61 6.52 3.06
CA LEU A 63 3.35 7.52 3.83
C LEU A 63 3.42 7.13 5.31
N ASN A 64 2.27 6.82 5.92
CA ASN A 64 2.17 6.47 7.34
C ASN A 64 2.92 5.18 7.69
N ILE A 65 2.94 4.18 6.78
CA ILE A 65 3.73 2.96 6.94
C ILE A 65 5.23 3.27 6.84
N ARG A 66 5.66 3.96 5.78
CA ARG A 66 7.08 4.22 5.48
C ARG A 66 7.75 5.14 6.51
N LEU A 67 6.98 6.07 7.08
CA LEU A 67 7.43 6.96 8.13
C LEU A 67 7.11 6.48 9.54
N SER A 68 6.60 5.25 9.72
CA SER A 68 6.22 4.74 11.05
C SER A 68 7.38 4.74 12.06
N GLY A 69 8.64 4.69 11.61
CA GLY A 69 9.82 4.82 12.47
C GLY A 69 10.15 6.24 12.94
N PHE A 70 9.37 7.26 12.58
CA PHE A 70 9.58 8.65 13.00
C PHE A 70 8.47 9.07 13.96
N GLY A 71 8.57 8.72 15.23
CA GLY A 71 7.62 9.07 16.28
C GLY A 71 6.46 8.08 16.42
N GLY A 72 6.44 7.03 15.59
CA GLY A 72 5.46 5.95 15.66
C GLY A 72 4.18 6.30 14.91
N ASN A 73 3.78 5.48 13.95
CA ASN A 73 2.45 5.61 13.32
C ASN A 73 1.79 4.26 12.99
N ILE A 74 0.50 4.33 12.66
CA ILE A 74 -0.36 3.23 12.20
C ILE A 74 -0.65 3.35 10.71
N PRO A 75 -0.94 2.24 9.99
CA PRO A 75 -1.34 2.20 8.58
C PRO A 75 -2.71 2.81 8.24
N THR A 76 -3.07 3.96 8.81
CA THR A 76 -4.30 4.69 8.43
C THR A 76 -4.12 5.37 7.06
N ASP A 77 -5.17 5.45 6.26
CA ASP A 77 -5.19 6.27 5.04
C ASP A 77 -5.49 7.73 5.28
N GLU A 78 -5.65 8.17 6.52
CA GLU A 78 -5.92 9.57 6.83
C GLU A 78 -4.66 10.30 7.32
N PHE A 79 -4.49 11.54 6.85
CA PHE A 79 -3.40 12.41 7.25
C PHE A 79 -3.80 13.08 8.55
N THR A 80 -3.51 12.40 9.66
CA THR A 80 -3.92 12.83 11.01
C THR A 80 -2.90 13.79 11.64
N ASP A 81 -3.19 14.30 12.83
CA ASP A 81 -2.18 15.03 13.65
C ASP A 81 -0.94 14.16 13.94
N ARG A 82 -1.14 12.84 14.06
CA ARG A 82 -0.04 11.89 14.20
C ARG A 82 0.82 11.86 12.95
N THR A 83 0.21 11.89 11.76
CA THR A 83 0.91 11.99 10.48
C THR A 83 1.68 13.32 10.36
N VAL A 84 1.10 14.44 10.77
CA VAL A 84 1.79 15.74 10.82
C VAL A 84 3.05 15.65 11.70
N ALA A 85 2.94 15.02 12.88
CA ALA A 85 4.07 14.85 13.80
C ALA A 85 5.20 14.01 13.21
N ILE A 86 4.89 12.87 12.58
CA ILE A 86 5.92 12.00 11.98
C ILE A 86 6.60 12.67 10.78
N VAL A 87 5.84 13.40 9.96
CA VAL A 87 6.38 14.15 8.82
C VAL A 87 7.31 15.25 9.31
N LYS A 88 6.89 16.01 10.33
CA LYS A 88 7.75 17.04 10.93
C LYS A 88 9.04 16.44 11.47
N GLN A 89 8.99 15.29 12.13
CA GLN A 89 10.19 14.63 12.61
C GLN A 89 11.08 14.17 11.45
N PHE A 90 10.53 13.55 10.42
CA PHE A 90 11.27 13.14 9.22
C PHE A 90 11.96 14.31 8.51
N GLN A 91 11.24 15.41 8.28
CA GLN A 91 11.77 16.63 7.67
C GLN A 91 12.96 17.19 8.46
N ARG A 92 12.84 17.20 9.78
CA ARG A 92 13.89 17.73 10.68
C ARG A 92 15.10 16.80 10.78
N ASP A 93 14.84 15.50 10.92
CA ASP A 93 15.87 14.54 11.30
C ASP A 93 16.57 13.97 10.06
N TYR A 94 15.83 13.64 9.00
CA TYR A 94 16.37 13.09 7.76
C TYR A 94 16.67 14.18 6.72
N MET A 95 15.67 14.98 6.36
CA MET A 95 15.79 15.96 5.26
C MET A 95 16.59 17.22 5.65
N LYS A 96 16.71 17.51 6.95
CA LYS A 96 17.39 18.72 7.48
C LYS A 96 16.77 20.04 7.00
N ILE A 97 15.44 20.06 6.88
CA ILE A 97 14.67 21.26 6.52
C ILE A 97 13.78 21.74 7.68
N ALA A 98 13.25 22.96 7.57
CA ALA A 98 12.26 23.49 8.51
C ALA A 98 10.98 22.62 8.47
N PRO A 99 10.50 22.09 9.61
CA PRO A 99 9.36 21.17 9.61
C PRO A 99 8.04 21.87 9.30
N THR A 100 7.46 21.59 8.14
CA THR A 100 6.12 22.06 7.77
C THR A 100 5.04 21.11 8.25
N GLY A 101 5.31 19.80 8.22
CA GLY A 101 4.31 18.75 8.45
C GLY A 101 3.41 18.49 7.24
N GLU A 102 3.77 19.04 6.08
CA GLU A 102 3.14 18.81 4.79
C GLU A 102 4.07 17.98 3.90
N VAL A 103 3.52 17.26 2.93
CA VAL A 103 4.30 16.36 2.05
C VAL A 103 4.04 16.73 0.60
N GLY A 104 5.01 17.34 -0.05
CA GLY A 104 5.04 17.56 -1.48
C GLY A 104 5.89 16.52 -2.21
N ARG A 105 6.20 16.80 -3.48
CA ARG A 105 6.99 15.92 -4.34
C ARG A 105 8.38 15.63 -3.78
N ASP A 106 9.04 16.61 -3.17
CA ASP A 106 10.41 16.45 -2.68
C ASP A 106 10.47 15.66 -1.38
N GLU A 107 9.46 15.79 -0.51
CA GLU A 107 9.28 14.90 0.63
C GLU A 107 9.06 13.46 0.17
N LEU A 108 8.21 13.21 -0.83
CA LEU A 108 7.99 11.85 -1.35
C LEU A 108 9.26 11.24 -1.94
N LYS A 109 10.07 12.03 -2.67
CA LYS A 109 11.40 11.59 -3.13
C LYS A 109 12.31 11.24 -1.95
N ALA A 110 12.33 12.07 -0.91
CA ALA A 110 13.16 11.82 0.26
C ALA A 110 12.73 10.57 1.02
N ILE A 111 11.44 10.24 1.02
CA ILE A 111 10.90 9.00 1.61
C ILE A 111 11.35 7.78 0.81
N ASP A 112 11.31 7.85 -0.52
CA ASP A 112 11.84 6.78 -1.38
C ASP A 112 13.37 6.62 -1.19
N ASP A 113 14.13 7.73 -1.18
CA ASP A 113 15.58 7.73 -0.90
C ASP A 113 15.91 7.14 0.47
N PHE A 114 15.16 7.51 1.52
CA PHE A 114 15.30 6.91 2.84
C PHE A 114 15.04 5.40 2.81
N SER A 115 13.99 4.98 2.10
CA SER A 115 13.58 3.58 2.00
C SER A 115 14.66 2.73 1.32
N GLU A 116 15.28 3.25 0.26
CA GLU A 116 16.37 2.59 -0.48
C GLU A 116 17.68 2.59 0.32
N LYS A 117 18.07 3.74 0.87
CA LYS A 117 19.34 3.92 1.58
C LYS A 117 19.46 3.06 2.85
N TYR A 118 18.34 2.85 3.54
CA TYR A 118 18.28 2.04 4.75
C TYR A 118 17.50 0.74 4.51
N ASP A 119 17.60 0.18 3.30
CA ASP A 119 16.93 -1.08 3.02
C ASP A 119 17.47 -2.25 3.85
N ILE A 120 16.61 -3.26 4.02
CA ILE A 120 16.94 -4.46 4.79
C ILE A 120 17.72 -5.41 3.90
N SER A 121 18.97 -5.72 4.29
CA SER A 121 19.85 -6.61 3.53
C SER A 121 19.31 -8.04 3.47
N ASP A 122 19.75 -8.79 2.46
CA ASP A 122 19.40 -10.22 2.31
C ASP A 122 19.81 -11.06 3.52
N GLU A 123 20.95 -10.75 4.14
CA GLU A 123 21.39 -11.41 5.38
C GLU A 123 20.36 -11.19 6.50
N PHE A 124 19.91 -9.95 6.67
CA PHE A 124 18.94 -9.58 7.70
C PHE A 124 17.57 -10.21 7.41
N TRP A 125 17.13 -10.24 6.14
CA TRP A 125 15.94 -11.00 5.72
C TRP A 125 16.06 -12.50 5.99
N GLY A 126 17.26 -13.08 5.80
CA GLY A 126 17.55 -14.45 6.15
C GLY A 126 17.33 -14.74 7.63
N GLN A 127 17.76 -13.82 8.51
CA GLN A 127 17.59 -13.92 9.96
C GLN A 127 16.13 -13.71 10.42
N ILE A 128 15.33 -12.99 9.63
CA ILE A 128 13.90 -12.78 9.91
C ILE A 128 13.09 -14.07 9.69
N LYS A 129 13.48 -14.92 8.72
CA LYS A 129 12.70 -16.11 8.37
C LYS A 129 12.57 -17.10 9.53
N CYS A 130 11.42 -17.76 9.60
CA CYS A 130 11.15 -18.81 10.57
C CYS A 130 12.12 -19.99 10.40
N SER A 131 12.82 -20.32 11.49
CA SER A 131 13.78 -21.41 11.57
C SER A 131 13.13 -22.73 12.04
N CYS A 132 11.84 -22.97 11.77
CA CYS A 132 11.18 -24.22 12.16
C CYS A 132 11.76 -25.41 11.39
N VAL A 133 11.97 -26.53 12.08
CA VAL A 133 12.66 -27.71 11.51
C VAL A 133 11.70 -28.77 10.98
N SER A 134 10.41 -28.71 11.33
CA SER A 134 9.43 -29.73 10.97
C SER A 134 8.63 -29.40 9.72
N LYS A 135 9.23 -28.71 8.73
CA LYS A 135 8.51 -28.29 7.51
C LYS A 135 8.11 -29.52 6.69
N GLY A 136 6.87 -29.56 6.23
CA GLY A 136 6.29 -30.70 5.51
C GLY A 136 5.87 -31.87 6.41
N GLU A 137 6.05 -31.77 7.73
CA GLU A 137 5.67 -32.82 8.68
C GLU A 137 4.34 -32.49 9.38
N THR A 138 3.55 -33.53 9.64
CA THR A 138 2.38 -33.45 10.51
C THR A 138 2.80 -33.62 11.96
N LYS A 139 2.63 -32.57 12.77
CA LYS A 139 3.02 -32.56 14.18
C LYS A 139 1.94 -32.01 15.10
N TRP A 140 2.06 -32.37 16.38
CA TRP A 140 1.23 -31.81 17.44
C TRP A 140 1.50 -30.31 17.61
N ASN A 141 0.51 -29.48 17.32
CA ASN A 141 0.53 -28.05 17.61
C ASN A 141 0.08 -27.81 19.06
N LYS A 142 1.04 -27.47 19.93
CA LYS A 142 0.77 -27.17 21.35
C LYS A 142 -0.10 -25.92 21.55
N LEU A 143 -0.04 -24.93 20.65
CA LEU A 143 -0.84 -23.71 20.78
C LEU A 143 -2.34 -23.96 20.57
N ARG A 144 -2.67 -24.87 19.64
CA ARG A 144 -4.05 -25.15 19.22
C ARG A 144 -4.59 -26.49 19.71
N ASN A 145 -3.78 -27.26 20.44
CA ASN A 145 -4.13 -28.56 21.01
C ASN A 145 -4.63 -29.57 19.95
N LYS A 146 -3.97 -29.62 18.78
CA LYS A 146 -4.32 -30.54 17.70
C LYS A 146 -3.14 -30.87 16.80
N THR A 147 -3.23 -31.97 16.06
CA THR A 147 -2.25 -32.37 15.04
C THR A 147 -2.48 -31.61 13.74
N GLU A 148 -1.45 -31.00 13.19
CA GLU A 148 -1.52 -30.20 11.96
C GLU A 148 -0.26 -30.40 11.10
N LEU A 149 -0.42 -30.31 9.78
CA LEU A 149 0.68 -30.23 8.83
C LEU A 149 1.39 -28.88 8.96
N ASN A 150 2.73 -28.86 8.96
CA ASN A 150 3.52 -27.63 8.97
C ASN A 150 3.91 -27.20 7.55
N ASN A 151 3.16 -26.27 6.95
CA ASN A 151 3.44 -25.72 5.63
C ASN A 151 4.23 -24.41 5.67
N CYS A 152 4.92 -24.12 6.78
CA CYS A 152 5.64 -22.87 6.95
C CYS A 152 6.72 -22.67 5.86
N ASP A 153 6.51 -21.67 4.99
CA ASP A 153 7.44 -21.27 3.92
C ASP A 153 8.60 -20.39 4.39
N GLY A 154 8.61 -20.04 5.68
CA GLY A 154 9.49 -19.03 6.27
C GLY A 154 8.69 -17.95 7.00
N PHE A 155 7.41 -17.78 6.68
CA PHE A 155 6.51 -16.80 7.27
C PHE A 155 5.15 -17.41 7.63
N GLY A 156 5.17 -18.62 8.21
CA GLY A 156 3.95 -19.35 8.54
C GLY A 156 3.24 -19.87 7.29
N ASP A 157 1.97 -20.25 7.43
CA ASP A 157 1.15 -20.74 6.32
C ASP A 157 -0.30 -20.19 6.37
N HIS A 158 -0.50 -19.02 6.98
CA HIS A 158 -1.80 -18.34 7.10
C HIS A 158 -2.85 -19.14 7.88
N THR A 159 -2.41 -20.07 8.71
CA THR A 159 -3.30 -20.81 9.60
C THR A 159 -3.71 -19.97 10.81
N GLY A 160 -4.89 -20.22 11.35
CA GLY A 160 -5.32 -19.70 12.65
C GLY A 160 -6.17 -18.43 12.60
N ILE A 161 -6.69 -18.06 11.42
CA ILE A 161 -7.67 -16.97 11.27
C ILE A 161 -8.85 -17.22 12.22
N GLY A 162 -9.17 -16.22 13.06
CA GLY A 162 -10.26 -16.30 14.02
C GLY A 162 -10.03 -17.27 15.18
N ALA A 163 -8.86 -17.91 15.27
CA ALA A 163 -8.51 -18.81 16.35
C ALA A 163 -7.80 -18.04 17.47
N TYR A 164 -8.34 -18.13 18.68
CA TYR A 164 -7.79 -17.48 19.87
C TYR A 164 -7.40 -18.52 20.91
N ARG A 165 -6.44 -18.17 21.75
CA ARG A 165 -6.05 -19.05 22.86
C ARG A 165 -7.22 -19.35 23.77
N GLU A 166 -7.30 -20.60 24.18
CA GLU A 166 -8.30 -21.08 25.12
C GLU A 166 -8.22 -20.30 26.43
N ASN A 167 -9.39 -19.97 27.01
CA ASN A 167 -9.52 -19.24 28.27
C ASN A 167 -8.81 -17.86 28.29
N LYS A 168 -8.61 -17.23 27.12
CA LYS A 168 -8.08 -15.88 27.01
C LYS A 168 -9.07 -14.95 26.29
N PRO A 169 -9.00 -13.63 26.54
CA PRO A 169 -9.79 -12.65 25.80
C PRO A 169 -9.55 -12.77 24.29
N LYS A 170 -10.60 -12.58 23.48
CA LYS A 170 -10.51 -12.49 22.01
C LYS A 170 -9.89 -11.15 21.59
N SER A 171 -8.60 -11.01 21.89
CA SER A 171 -7.78 -9.84 21.58
C SER A 171 -6.55 -10.28 20.81
N GLU A 172 -5.94 -9.33 20.10
CA GLU A 172 -4.86 -9.61 19.16
C GLU A 172 -3.62 -10.25 19.80
N GLY A 173 -3.34 -9.95 21.07
CA GLY A 173 -2.26 -10.58 21.82
C GLY A 173 -2.44 -12.09 22.03
N PHE A 174 -3.66 -12.61 21.84
CA PHE A 174 -4.02 -14.03 21.95
C PHE A 174 -4.57 -14.62 20.65
N HIS A 175 -4.67 -13.82 19.59
CA HIS A 175 -5.00 -14.28 18.25
C HIS A 175 -3.83 -15.13 17.72
N MET A 176 -4.12 -16.36 17.30
CA MET A 176 -3.15 -17.38 16.90
C MET A 176 -2.94 -17.44 15.39
N TYR A 177 -3.31 -16.37 14.69
CA TYR A 177 -3.16 -16.26 13.25
C TYR A 177 -1.70 -16.03 12.84
N GLU A 178 -1.29 -16.76 11.81
CA GLU A 178 0.00 -16.63 11.15
C GLU A 178 -0.06 -15.65 10.00
N TYR A 179 0.26 -14.39 10.30
CA TYR A 179 0.23 -13.33 9.30
C TYR A 179 1.19 -13.58 8.12
N PRO A 180 0.91 -13.04 6.92
CA PRO A 180 1.66 -13.27 5.67
C PRO A 180 3.12 -12.78 5.59
N GLY A 181 3.82 -12.59 6.71
CA GLY A 181 5.11 -11.92 6.72
C GLY A 181 5.35 -11.19 8.02
N ILE A 182 6.28 -10.25 8.03
CA ILE A 182 6.43 -9.30 9.14
C ILE A 182 5.69 -8.00 8.80
N HIS A 183 5.03 -7.42 9.81
CA HIS A 183 4.31 -6.16 9.66
C HIS A 183 5.24 -5.03 9.17
N ARG A 184 4.86 -4.36 8.08
CA ARG A 184 5.67 -3.35 7.39
C ARG A 184 6.07 -2.19 8.29
N SER A 185 5.19 -1.73 9.19
CA SER A 185 5.56 -0.68 10.15
C SER A 185 6.70 -1.08 11.10
N LEU A 186 6.83 -2.37 11.47
CA LEU A 186 7.99 -2.81 12.26
C LEU A 186 9.28 -2.70 11.45
N LEU A 187 9.23 -3.11 10.19
CA LEU A 187 10.40 -3.10 9.32
C LEU A 187 10.83 -1.67 8.98
N PHE A 188 9.91 -0.75 8.75
CA PHE A 188 10.23 0.68 8.62
C PHE A 188 10.75 1.31 9.92
N ALA A 189 10.26 0.86 11.08
CA ALA A 189 10.86 1.22 12.36
C ALA A 189 12.31 0.71 12.50
N VAL A 190 12.63 -0.49 11.98
CA VAL A 190 14.01 -0.98 11.89
C VAL A 190 14.86 -0.10 10.97
N LYS A 191 14.35 0.30 9.80
CA LYS A 191 15.07 1.24 8.90
C LYS A 191 15.40 2.56 9.59
N ALA A 192 14.43 3.14 10.32
CA ALA A 192 14.64 4.36 11.09
C ALA A 192 15.67 4.15 12.20
N LEU A 193 15.62 3.00 12.89
CA LEU A 193 16.61 2.65 13.91
C LEU A 193 18.03 2.54 13.31
N GLN A 194 18.19 1.91 12.15
CA GLN A 194 19.48 1.89 11.42
C GLN A 194 19.94 3.30 11.09
N PHE A 195 19.05 4.18 10.64
CA PHE A 195 19.34 5.59 10.40
C PHE A 195 19.84 6.33 11.64
N TYR A 196 19.12 6.28 12.77
CA TYR A 196 19.54 6.99 13.97
C TYR A 196 20.81 6.41 14.58
N LEU A 197 20.97 5.08 14.55
CA LEU A 197 22.20 4.44 14.99
C LEU A 197 23.39 4.84 14.11
N SER A 198 23.20 5.07 12.80
CA SER A 198 24.27 5.54 11.91
C SER A 198 24.78 6.96 12.24
N LYS A 199 24.09 7.73 13.10
CA LYS A 199 24.49 9.09 13.52
C LYS A 199 25.45 9.12 14.70
N GLN A 200 25.81 7.96 15.23
CA GLN A 200 26.67 7.82 16.40
C GLN A 200 27.49 6.53 16.32
N THR A 201 28.52 6.39 17.17
CA THR A 201 29.46 5.25 17.14
C THR A 201 29.42 4.37 18.39
N THR A 202 28.59 4.73 19.38
CA THR A 202 28.47 4.00 20.65
C THR A 202 27.72 2.69 20.48
N TYR A 203 26.57 2.69 19.80
CA TYR A 203 25.73 1.52 19.63
C TYR A 203 25.64 1.08 18.17
N LYS A 204 25.54 -0.22 17.94
CA LYS A 204 25.34 -0.79 16.61
C LYS A 204 24.23 -1.83 16.65
N LEU A 205 23.34 -1.81 15.65
CA LEU A 205 22.42 -2.91 15.39
C LEU A 205 23.21 -4.04 14.73
N ASP A 206 23.23 -5.22 15.34
CA ASP A 206 24.02 -6.35 14.84
C ASP A 206 23.21 -7.26 13.91
N HIS A 207 22.12 -7.84 14.43
CA HIS A 207 21.30 -8.83 13.73
C HIS A 207 19.95 -9.03 14.41
N VAL A 208 19.07 -9.75 13.72
CA VAL A 208 17.79 -10.23 14.25
C VAL A 208 18.02 -11.51 15.03
N SER A 209 17.81 -11.50 16.35
CA SER A 209 17.87 -12.73 17.16
C SER A 209 16.62 -13.59 17.01
N SER A 210 15.47 -12.97 16.70
CA SER A 210 14.25 -13.69 16.38
C SER A 210 13.32 -12.84 15.52
N GLY A 211 13.06 -13.28 14.30
CA GLY A 211 12.03 -12.70 13.44
C GLY A 211 10.72 -13.48 13.55
N TYR A 212 10.27 -14.03 12.43
CA TYR A 212 9.05 -14.81 12.35
C TYR A 212 9.20 -16.15 13.08
N ARG A 213 8.18 -16.53 13.85
CA ARG A 213 8.07 -17.84 14.49
C ARG A 213 6.69 -18.41 14.20
N CYS A 214 6.65 -19.47 13.40
CA CYS A 214 5.42 -20.19 13.14
C CYS A 214 4.92 -20.95 14.38
N ARG A 215 3.71 -21.50 14.31
CA ARG A 215 3.05 -22.26 15.38
C ARG A 215 3.80 -23.51 15.85
N PHE A 216 4.78 -23.98 15.06
CA PHE A 216 5.67 -25.09 15.41
C PHE A 216 7.04 -24.65 15.95
N LYS A 217 7.30 -23.34 16.03
CA LYS A 217 8.52 -22.78 16.64
C LYS A 217 8.22 -22.08 17.97
N ASN A 218 7.06 -21.47 18.12
CA ASN A 218 6.64 -20.78 19.34
C ASN A 218 5.39 -21.42 19.94
N TYR A 219 5.44 -21.72 21.24
CA TYR A 219 4.34 -22.35 21.98
C TYR A 219 3.78 -21.47 23.11
N LYS A 220 4.39 -20.31 23.37
CA LYS A 220 4.09 -19.48 24.54
C LYS A 220 3.53 -18.10 24.19
N THR A 221 3.79 -17.57 23.01
CA THR A 221 3.19 -16.30 22.52
C THR A 221 2.89 -16.38 21.02
N THR A 222 2.04 -15.48 20.51
CA THR A 222 1.68 -15.38 19.07
C THR A 222 2.22 -14.13 18.39
N ASN A 223 2.88 -13.26 19.16
CA ASN A 223 3.50 -12.02 18.69
C ASN A 223 4.46 -12.21 17.50
N HIS A 224 5.31 -13.23 17.50
CA HIS A 224 6.24 -13.50 16.39
C HIS A 224 5.59 -14.21 15.20
N GLN A 225 4.28 -14.43 15.20
CA GLN A 225 3.55 -14.85 14.01
C GLN A 225 3.29 -13.64 13.10
N GLY A 226 4.32 -12.82 12.85
CA GLY A 226 4.30 -11.65 11.98
C GLY A 226 4.30 -10.26 12.65
N LYS A 227 4.02 -10.18 13.95
CA LYS A 227 3.78 -8.92 14.66
C LYS A 227 4.94 -8.46 15.53
N ALA A 228 6.09 -9.13 15.52
CA ALA A 228 7.20 -8.82 16.41
C ALA A 228 8.58 -9.10 15.79
N ILE A 229 9.60 -8.42 16.33
CA ILE A 229 10.99 -8.63 15.99
C ILE A 229 11.88 -8.44 17.23
N ASP A 230 12.86 -9.33 17.39
CA ASP A 230 13.88 -9.28 18.43
C ASP A 230 15.22 -8.88 17.83
N LEU A 231 15.79 -7.77 18.31
CA LEU A 231 17.03 -7.21 17.78
C LEU A 231 18.16 -7.23 18.80
N GLN A 232 19.38 -7.54 18.36
CA GLN A 232 20.57 -7.51 19.19
C GLN A 232 21.55 -6.43 18.78
N PHE A 233 22.31 -5.94 19.76
CA PHE A 233 23.15 -4.76 19.62
C PHE A 233 24.57 -4.98 20.14
N SER A 234 25.47 -4.12 19.71
CA SER A 234 26.80 -3.95 20.27
C SER A 234 26.95 -2.56 20.89
N LYS A 235 27.83 -2.44 21.88
CA LYS A 235 28.33 -1.16 22.42
C LYS A 235 29.83 -1.06 22.15
N GLY A 236 30.25 -0.22 21.21
CA GLY A 236 31.61 -0.28 20.64
C GLY A 236 31.88 -1.69 20.10
N ASP A 237 33.02 -2.29 20.47
CA ASP A 237 33.39 -3.66 20.08
C ASP A 237 32.69 -4.75 20.91
N TRP A 238 31.95 -4.37 21.94
CA TRP A 238 31.31 -5.32 22.84
C TRP A 238 29.91 -5.71 22.38
N LYS A 239 29.77 -6.98 21.96
CA LYS A 239 28.47 -7.60 21.64
C LYS A 239 27.63 -7.84 22.91
N ILE A 240 26.44 -7.25 22.97
CA ILE A 240 25.48 -7.45 24.06
C ILE A 240 24.80 -8.80 23.85
N ARG A 241 25.26 -9.84 24.55
CA ARG A 241 24.82 -11.24 24.37
C ARG A 241 24.74 -11.97 25.71
N ASN A 242 23.96 -13.06 25.72
CA ASN A 242 23.74 -13.96 26.86
C ASN A 242 23.13 -13.24 28.09
N ALA A 243 22.75 -14.01 29.09
CA ALA A 243 22.23 -13.51 30.37
C ALA A 243 23.35 -12.85 31.21
N LYS A 244 23.65 -11.57 30.96
CA LYS A 244 24.70 -10.83 31.69
C LYS A 244 24.15 -9.53 32.26
N LYS A 245 24.32 -9.30 33.58
CA LYS A 245 23.84 -8.09 34.27
C LYS A 245 24.32 -6.79 33.61
N LYS A 246 25.56 -6.78 33.11
CA LYS A 246 26.14 -5.61 32.42
C LYS A 246 25.37 -5.19 31.15
N ASN A 247 24.59 -6.08 30.53
CA ASN A 247 23.80 -5.78 29.34
C ASN A 247 22.64 -4.82 29.62
N VAL A 248 22.08 -4.84 30.83
CA VAL A 248 20.80 -4.19 31.16
C VAL A 248 20.87 -2.68 30.96
N ILE A 249 21.94 -2.03 31.43
CA ILE A 249 22.09 -0.57 31.31
C ILE A 249 22.18 -0.15 29.83
N PRO A 250 23.09 -0.68 29.00
CA PRO A 250 23.11 -0.40 27.57
C PRO A 250 21.79 -0.65 26.84
N LEU A 251 21.09 -1.74 27.15
CA LEU A 251 19.81 -2.04 26.51
C LEU A 251 18.74 -1.01 26.86
N ARG A 252 18.68 -0.58 28.13
CA ARG A 252 17.80 0.52 28.56
C ARG A 252 18.18 1.85 27.88
N SER A 253 19.47 2.16 27.77
CA SER A 253 19.93 3.34 27.03
C SER A 253 19.50 3.27 25.55
N ILE A 254 19.67 2.14 24.87
CA ILE A 254 19.23 1.97 23.48
C ILE A 254 17.72 2.16 23.36
N ARG A 255 16.94 1.56 24.27
CA ARG A 255 15.48 1.72 24.31
C ARG A 255 15.10 3.20 24.48
N ASP A 256 15.64 3.88 25.48
CA ASP A 256 15.24 5.24 25.83
C ASP A 256 15.71 6.24 24.76
N ASP A 257 16.97 6.14 24.32
CA ASP A 257 17.60 7.10 23.42
C ASP A 257 17.18 6.93 21.96
N PHE A 258 16.66 5.75 21.57
CA PHE A 258 16.29 5.47 20.18
C PHE A 258 14.85 5.03 20.02
N TYR A 259 14.42 3.98 20.72
CA TYR A 259 13.07 3.45 20.51
C TYR A 259 11.98 4.38 21.04
N VAL A 260 12.10 4.81 22.29
CA VAL A 260 11.13 5.72 22.91
C VAL A 260 11.27 7.10 22.29
N LYS A 261 12.49 7.65 22.26
CA LYS A 261 12.75 9.00 21.76
C LYS A 261 12.40 9.19 20.29
N TYR A 262 12.81 8.28 19.41
CA TYR A 262 12.66 8.48 17.97
C TYR A 262 11.55 7.65 17.33
N LEU A 263 11.28 6.43 17.79
CA LEU A 263 10.22 5.58 17.20
C LEU A 263 8.87 5.78 17.88
N GLY A 264 8.79 6.58 18.95
CA GLY A 264 7.58 6.78 19.75
C GLY A 264 7.05 5.49 20.39
N ALA A 265 7.94 4.53 20.62
CA ALA A 265 7.58 3.27 21.26
C ALA A 265 7.29 3.47 22.75
N GLN A 266 6.47 2.59 23.31
CA GLN A 266 6.18 2.55 24.73
C GLN A 266 6.83 1.33 25.39
N GLU A 267 7.07 1.45 26.69
CA GLU A 267 7.38 0.28 27.52
C GLU A 267 6.09 -0.51 27.76
N GLU A 268 6.20 -1.83 27.64
CA GLU A 268 5.08 -2.76 27.81
C GLU A 268 3.92 -2.48 26.84
N TRP A 269 2.74 -3.01 27.13
CA TRP A 269 1.59 -3.07 26.22
C TRP A 269 0.43 -2.20 26.71
N THR A 270 0.72 -0.98 27.17
CA THR A 270 -0.26 -0.07 27.78
C THR A 270 -1.22 0.50 26.74
N ASP A 271 -0.78 1.47 25.94
CA ASP A 271 -1.63 2.17 24.98
C ASP A 271 -1.86 1.33 23.71
N THR A 272 -3.01 1.54 23.08
CA THR A 272 -3.29 1.00 21.75
C THR A 272 -2.53 1.77 20.67
N ASN A 273 -2.36 1.14 19.49
CA ASN A 273 -1.79 1.76 18.30
C ASN A 273 -0.35 2.30 18.48
N LYS A 274 0.44 1.73 19.39
CA LYS A 274 1.87 2.04 19.60
C LYS A 274 2.74 0.80 19.49
N PHE A 275 3.97 1.00 19.02
CA PHE A 275 5.03 0.00 19.17
C PHE A 275 5.26 -0.25 20.66
N SER A 276 5.31 -1.52 21.04
CA SER A 276 5.43 -1.94 22.43
C SER A 276 6.73 -2.71 22.62
N ILE A 277 7.45 -2.40 23.71
CA ILE A 277 8.75 -3.02 24.03
C ILE A 277 8.62 -3.86 25.28
N GLU A 278 9.13 -5.08 25.24
CA GLU A 278 9.15 -5.95 26.41
C GLU A 278 10.10 -5.40 27.49
N PRO A 279 9.78 -5.53 28.79
CA PRO A 279 10.64 -5.00 29.86
C PRO A 279 12.08 -5.51 29.79
N ILE A 280 13.04 -4.64 30.07
CA ILE A 280 14.47 -4.98 30.04
C ILE A 280 14.98 -5.22 31.45
N GLY A 281 15.47 -6.43 31.72
CA GLY A 281 15.95 -6.84 33.03
C GLY A 281 16.57 -8.23 33.04
N LEU A 282 17.43 -8.47 34.04
CA LEU A 282 17.99 -9.79 34.31
C LEU A 282 17.65 -10.19 35.75
N GLU A 283 16.39 -10.52 35.96
CA GLU A 283 15.85 -10.98 37.24
C GLU A 283 15.57 -12.49 37.21
N TYR A 284 15.52 -13.08 38.40
CA TYR A 284 15.25 -14.50 38.62
C TYR A 284 14.00 -14.63 39.50
N HIS A 285 13.24 -15.70 39.30
CA HIS A 285 12.21 -16.12 40.25
C HIS A 285 12.86 -16.51 41.58
N SER A 286 12.08 -16.56 42.67
CA SER A 286 12.56 -16.95 44.00
C SER A 286 13.25 -18.32 44.02
N GLY A 287 12.90 -19.22 43.09
CA GLY A 287 13.54 -20.53 42.89
C GLY A 287 14.82 -20.53 42.05
N GLY A 288 15.35 -19.36 41.66
CA GLY A 288 16.60 -19.25 40.89
C GLY A 288 16.47 -19.41 39.37
N GLU A 289 15.27 -19.64 38.85
CA GLU A 289 15.00 -19.69 37.41
C GLU A 289 14.97 -18.29 36.81
N LEU A 290 15.57 -18.11 35.64
CA LEU A 290 15.58 -16.82 34.94
C LEU A 290 14.17 -16.42 34.49
N ARG A 291 13.78 -15.18 34.77
CA ARG A 291 12.51 -14.63 34.27
C ARG A 291 12.54 -14.50 32.75
N TYR A 292 11.49 -15.02 32.10
CA TYR A 292 11.35 -15.04 30.64
C TYR A 292 10.37 -13.99 30.11
N ASP A 293 9.80 -13.17 30.99
CA ASP A 293 8.91 -12.05 30.67
C ASP A 293 9.67 -10.72 30.53
N ARG A 294 11.01 -10.82 30.37
CA ARG A 294 11.94 -9.71 30.27
C ARG A 294 13.07 -10.05 29.31
N THR A 295 13.58 -9.04 28.62
CA THR A 295 14.74 -9.19 27.74
C THR A 295 16.03 -8.74 28.43
N PHE A 296 17.13 -9.43 28.12
CA PHE A 296 18.43 -9.18 28.76
C PHE A 296 19.61 -9.19 27.78
N SER A 297 19.36 -9.53 26.52
CA SER A 297 20.39 -9.53 25.47
C SER A 297 19.86 -9.15 24.08
N TRP A 298 18.59 -8.77 24.00
CA TRP A 298 17.92 -8.25 22.81
C TRP A 298 16.89 -7.21 23.24
N ILE A 299 16.36 -6.45 22.30
CA ILE A 299 15.16 -5.63 22.49
C ILE A 299 14.06 -6.24 21.64
N HIS A 300 12.97 -6.63 22.29
CA HIS A 300 11.75 -7.11 21.66
C HIS A 300 10.87 -5.91 21.33
N MET A 301 10.40 -5.79 20.09
CA MET A 301 9.43 -4.77 19.67
C MET A 301 8.28 -5.43 18.90
N ASP A 302 7.05 -5.05 19.20
CA ASP A 302 5.87 -5.58 18.51
C ASP A 302 4.73 -4.56 18.32
N VAL A 303 3.79 -4.94 17.46
CA VAL A 303 2.59 -4.17 17.10
C VAL A 303 1.30 -4.84 17.57
N ARG A 304 1.34 -5.74 18.57
CA ARG A 304 0.13 -6.48 18.99
C ARG A 304 -0.96 -5.60 19.63
N ARG A 305 -0.63 -4.34 19.90
CA ARG A 305 -1.55 -3.32 20.43
C ARG A 305 -2.15 -2.45 19.35
N PHE A 306 -1.79 -2.67 18.08
CA PHE A 306 -2.52 -2.10 16.97
C PHE A 306 -3.91 -2.70 16.90
N GLU A 307 -4.90 -1.88 16.57
CA GLU A 307 -6.25 -2.37 16.29
C GLU A 307 -6.24 -3.28 15.05
N SER A 308 -7.20 -4.21 14.98
CA SER A 308 -7.24 -5.23 13.93
C SER A 308 -7.28 -4.67 12.51
N ILE A 309 -7.89 -3.50 12.31
CA ILE A 309 -7.92 -2.79 11.02
C ILE A 309 -6.51 -2.39 10.53
N TYR A 310 -5.55 -2.30 11.44
CA TYR A 310 -4.15 -1.99 11.16
C TYR A 310 -3.27 -3.23 11.14
N LEU A 311 -3.88 -4.41 11.13
CA LEU A 311 -3.21 -5.71 11.10
C LEU A 311 -3.82 -6.58 10.00
N VAL A 312 -4.22 -6.00 8.87
CA VAL A 312 -4.66 -6.76 7.70
C VAL A 312 -3.45 -7.26 6.90
N ASP A 313 -3.66 -8.34 6.15
CA ASP A 313 -2.62 -9.09 5.44
C ASP A 313 -1.73 -8.22 4.53
N ASP A 314 -2.30 -7.21 3.87
CA ASP A 314 -1.59 -6.28 2.98
C ASP A 314 -0.50 -5.45 3.67
N TYR A 315 -0.53 -5.38 5.01
CA TYR A 315 0.47 -4.68 5.81
C TYR A 315 1.61 -5.59 6.25
N PHE A 316 1.65 -6.85 5.79
CA PHE A 316 2.73 -7.78 6.05
C PHE A 316 3.51 -8.07 4.77
N CYS A 317 4.81 -8.32 4.91
CA CYS A 317 5.67 -8.57 3.76
C CYS A 317 6.77 -9.60 4.07
N LYS A 318 7.29 -10.22 3.01
CA LYS A 318 8.25 -11.34 3.09
C LYS A 318 9.65 -11.00 2.56
N ASN A 319 9.81 -9.85 1.91
CA ASN A 319 11.04 -9.43 1.25
C ASN A 319 11.07 -7.92 1.00
N SER A 320 12.23 -7.39 0.56
CA SER A 320 12.42 -5.96 0.27
C SER A 320 11.41 -5.43 -0.75
N ASN A 321 11.13 -6.15 -1.84
CA ASN A 321 10.20 -5.69 -2.88
C ASN A 321 8.78 -5.47 -2.34
N SER A 322 8.26 -6.39 -1.52
CA SER A 322 6.94 -6.26 -0.88
C SER A 322 6.93 -5.27 0.28
N LEU A 323 8.08 -5.00 0.92
CA LEU A 323 8.22 -3.96 1.94
C LEU A 323 8.14 -2.56 1.33
N ASN A 324 9.01 -2.30 0.34
CA ASN A 324 9.18 -0.99 -0.27
C ASN A 324 8.11 -0.68 -1.33
N LYS A 325 7.45 -1.70 -1.89
CA LYS A 325 6.52 -1.58 -3.01
C LYS A 325 7.14 -0.70 -4.13
N LYS A 326 6.31 -0.03 -4.93
CA LYS A 326 6.76 0.93 -5.94
C LYS A 326 7.08 2.28 -5.30
N SER A 327 7.81 3.12 -6.04
CA SER A 327 8.06 4.52 -5.69
C SER A 327 6.76 5.25 -5.36
N MET A 328 6.81 6.10 -4.32
CA MET A 328 5.71 6.99 -3.93
C MET A 328 5.36 8.01 -5.01
N LEU A 329 6.26 8.23 -5.97
CA LEU A 329 6.03 9.07 -7.15
C LEU A 329 5.47 8.31 -8.35
N SER A 330 5.26 7.00 -8.25
CA SER A 330 4.67 6.24 -9.35
C SER A 330 3.24 6.68 -9.62
N GLY A 331 2.82 6.64 -10.89
CA GLY A 331 1.50 7.10 -11.34
C GLY A 331 0.30 6.36 -10.72
N GLU A 332 0.54 5.30 -9.95
CA GLU A 332 -0.47 4.61 -9.12
C GLU A 332 -0.89 5.46 -7.91
N TYR A 333 0.04 6.20 -7.30
CA TYR A 333 -0.25 7.10 -6.19
C TYR A 333 -0.59 8.54 -6.64
N GLU A 334 -0.14 8.96 -7.84
CA GLU A 334 -0.50 10.28 -8.40
C GLU A 334 -2.02 10.43 -8.61
N LYS A 335 -2.73 9.33 -8.88
CA LYS A 335 -4.20 9.31 -8.98
C LYS A 335 -4.91 9.49 -7.63
N SER A 336 -4.24 9.21 -6.51
CA SER A 336 -4.84 9.30 -5.17
C SER A 336 -4.78 10.69 -4.53
N SER A 337 -3.98 11.62 -5.09
CA SER A 337 -3.84 12.98 -4.53
C SER A 337 -4.91 13.98 -4.99
N SER A 338 -5.94 13.52 -5.71
CA SER A 338 -7.11 14.32 -6.11
C SER A 338 -8.45 13.80 -5.61
N GLU A 339 -8.50 12.80 -4.72
CA GLU A 339 -9.75 12.19 -4.28
C GLU A 339 -9.76 11.92 -2.78
N SER A 340 -10.47 12.79 -2.04
CA SER A 340 -10.86 12.51 -0.67
C SER A 340 -11.72 11.24 -0.64
N SER A 341 -11.26 10.20 0.06
CA SER A 341 -12.11 9.06 0.42
C SER A 341 -13.12 9.49 1.49
N THR A 342 -14.23 10.09 1.06
CA THR A 342 -15.44 10.11 1.87
C THR A 342 -16.04 8.72 1.84
N ASN A 343 -16.00 8.01 2.97
CA ASN A 343 -17.03 7.03 3.23
C ASN A 343 -18.34 7.81 3.36
N SER A 344 -19.08 7.93 2.27
CA SER A 344 -20.45 8.42 2.30
C SER A 344 -21.28 7.53 1.40
N GLU A 345 -22.48 7.25 1.86
CA GLU A 345 -23.59 6.79 1.03
C GLU A 345 -23.99 7.85 -0.02
N GLU A 346 -23.07 8.70 -0.47
CA GLU A 346 -23.29 9.71 -1.50
C GLU A 346 -22.66 9.27 -2.81
N ARG A 347 -23.39 9.51 -3.90
CA ARG A 347 -22.88 9.33 -5.25
C ARG A 347 -21.93 10.48 -5.56
N ILE A 348 -20.83 10.22 -6.26
CA ILE A 348 -19.84 11.21 -6.67
C ILE A 348 -19.67 11.25 -8.19
N ASP A 349 -19.01 12.29 -8.73
CA ASP A 349 -18.86 12.45 -10.18
C ASP A 349 -18.10 11.25 -10.79
N PRO A 350 -18.59 10.61 -11.87
CA PRO A 350 -17.89 9.49 -12.50
C PRO A 350 -16.49 9.85 -12.97
N ALA A 351 -16.18 11.12 -13.25
CA ALA A 351 -14.85 11.56 -13.67
C ALA A 351 -13.76 11.21 -12.63
N ILE A 352 -14.13 11.18 -11.34
CA ILE A 352 -13.27 10.89 -10.19
C ILE A 352 -13.47 9.47 -9.63
N LEU A 353 -14.19 8.61 -10.35
CA LEU A 353 -14.27 7.18 -10.02
C LEU A 353 -13.28 6.41 -10.89
N SER A 354 -12.76 5.30 -10.38
CA SER A 354 -11.96 4.36 -11.14
C SER A 354 -12.37 2.93 -10.82
N PRO A 355 -12.19 1.96 -11.72
CA PRO A 355 -12.50 0.56 -11.45
C PRO A 355 -11.78 0.10 -10.17
N SER A 356 -12.52 -0.51 -9.23
CA SER A 356 -11.94 -1.09 -8.02
C SER A 356 -11.17 -2.39 -8.28
N ASP A 357 -10.38 -2.84 -7.30
CA ASP A 357 -9.75 -4.16 -7.38
C ASP A 357 -10.80 -5.29 -7.37
N SER A 358 -11.92 -5.10 -6.66
CA SER A 358 -13.01 -6.08 -6.61
C SER A 358 -13.67 -6.30 -7.98
N ILE A 359 -13.82 -5.24 -8.79
CA ILE A 359 -14.37 -5.42 -10.14
C ILE A 359 -13.36 -6.07 -11.09
N ILE A 360 -12.05 -5.84 -10.89
CA ILE A 360 -11.01 -6.51 -11.66
C ILE A 360 -11.06 -8.02 -11.40
N GLU A 361 -11.13 -8.44 -10.13
CA GLU A 361 -11.25 -9.86 -9.77
C GLU A 361 -12.56 -10.47 -10.30
N PHE A 362 -13.68 -9.75 -10.20
CA PHE A 362 -14.96 -10.20 -10.77
C PHE A 362 -14.87 -10.46 -12.29
N ILE A 363 -14.23 -9.56 -13.04
CA ILE A 363 -14.04 -9.75 -14.50
C ILE A 363 -13.12 -10.94 -14.78
N LYS A 364 -12.04 -11.11 -14.01
CA LYS A 364 -11.12 -12.25 -14.16
C LYS A 364 -11.86 -13.58 -13.99
N ASP A 365 -12.74 -13.65 -13.01
CA ASP A 365 -13.54 -14.85 -12.76
C ASP A 365 -14.50 -15.15 -13.90
N TRP A 366 -15.11 -14.15 -14.52
CA TRP A 366 -16.01 -14.35 -15.66
C TRP A 366 -15.29 -14.74 -16.95
N GLU A 367 -14.22 -14.03 -17.29
CA GLU A 367 -13.52 -14.23 -18.56
C GLU A 367 -12.66 -15.50 -18.54
N LYS A 368 -12.21 -15.91 -17.34
CA LYS A 368 -11.25 -16.98 -17.08
C LYS A 368 -9.89 -16.73 -17.75
N PHE A 369 -8.83 -17.19 -17.10
CA PHE A 369 -7.48 -17.01 -17.62
C PHE A 369 -7.18 -17.99 -18.76
N LYS A 370 -6.78 -17.46 -19.93
CA LYS A 370 -6.24 -18.23 -21.05
C LYS A 370 -4.79 -17.80 -21.32
N PRO A 371 -3.78 -18.63 -20.96
CA PRO A 371 -2.38 -18.23 -21.08
C PRO A 371 -1.92 -18.10 -22.53
N ASN A 372 -2.52 -18.83 -23.47
CA ASN A 372 -2.13 -18.85 -24.88
C ASN A 372 -3.21 -18.20 -25.75
N VAL A 373 -2.81 -17.75 -26.95
CA VAL A 373 -3.75 -17.20 -27.94
C VAL A 373 -4.76 -18.27 -28.38
N TYR A 374 -6.03 -17.88 -28.51
CA TYR A 374 -7.14 -18.74 -28.95
C TYR A 374 -8.11 -17.96 -29.82
N ASN A 375 -8.93 -18.67 -30.60
CA ASN A 375 -10.08 -18.07 -31.30
C ASN A 375 -11.26 -17.92 -30.34
N ASP A 376 -11.78 -16.71 -30.18
CA ASP A 376 -12.98 -16.45 -29.39
C ASP A 376 -14.24 -17.02 -30.06
N SER A 377 -15.40 -16.84 -29.42
CA SER A 377 -16.69 -17.32 -29.96
C SER A 377 -17.09 -16.74 -31.32
N ASN A 378 -16.44 -15.66 -31.78
CA ASN A 378 -16.64 -15.04 -33.08
C ASN A 378 -15.52 -15.38 -34.08
N GLY A 379 -14.56 -16.23 -33.70
CA GLY A 379 -13.40 -16.58 -34.53
C GLY A 379 -12.27 -15.56 -34.49
N TYR A 380 -12.18 -14.72 -33.46
CA TYR A 380 -11.14 -13.70 -33.37
C TYR A 380 -10.00 -14.09 -32.42
N ALA A 381 -8.77 -13.86 -32.85
CA ALA A 381 -7.57 -14.14 -32.07
C ALA A 381 -7.51 -13.31 -30.77
N THR A 382 -7.51 -14.00 -29.64
CA THR A 382 -7.69 -13.45 -28.28
C THR A 382 -6.73 -14.12 -27.29
N ILE A 383 -6.32 -13.44 -26.21
CA ILE A 383 -5.45 -14.00 -25.16
C ILE A 383 -5.83 -13.47 -23.76
N GLY A 384 -5.38 -14.13 -22.69
CA GLY A 384 -5.51 -13.64 -21.31
C GLY A 384 -6.95 -13.72 -20.82
N TYR A 385 -7.48 -12.61 -20.30
CA TYR A 385 -8.86 -12.45 -19.85
C TYR A 385 -9.74 -11.81 -20.94
N GLY A 386 -9.64 -12.28 -22.18
CA GLY A 386 -10.43 -11.75 -23.30
C GLY A 386 -9.81 -10.57 -24.05
N HIS A 387 -8.48 -10.42 -24.03
CA HIS A 387 -7.78 -9.39 -24.82
C HIS A 387 -7.79 -9.75 -26.31
N LEU A 388 -8.57 -9.00 -27.10
CA LEU A 388 -8.62 -9.12 -28.55
C LEU A 388 -7.32 -8.62 -29.19
N ILE A 389 -6.56 -9.52 -29.82
CA ILE A 389 -5.35 -9.20 -30.56
C ILE A 389 -5.72 -8.66 -31.95
N LYS A 390 -6.57 -9.37 -32.68
CA LYS A 390 -6.98 -9.02 -34.05
C LYS A 390 -8.33 -9.65 -34.41
N ARG A 391 -9.11 -8.99 -35.27
CA ARG A 391 -10.40 -9.49 -35.78
C ARG A 391 -10.25 -10.43 -36.98
N ASP A 392 -9.33 -11.37 -36.87
CA ASP A 392 -9.07 -12.44 -37.83
C ASP A 392 -8.83 -13.73 -37.03
N ASN A 393 -8.97 -14.89 -37.65
CA ASN A 393 -8.66 -16.15 -36.98
C ASN A 393 -7.16 -16.25 -36.66
N LEU A 394 -6.83 -17.01 -35.63
CA LEU A 394 -5.46 -17.31 -35.22
C LEU A 394 -4.61 -17.85 -36.38
N GLU A 395 -5.22 -18.63 -37.25
CA GLU A 395 -4.60 -19.23 -38.44
C GLU A 395 -4.20 -18.20 -39.50
N ASP A 396 -4.86 -17.04 -39.51
CA ASP A 396 -4.72 -15.99 -40.54
C ASP A 396 -3.83 -14.82 -40.07
N ILE A 397 -3.25 -14.91 -38.87
CA ILE A 397 -2.44 -13.82 -38.29
C ILE A 397 -1.05 -14.26 -37.89
N ILE A 398 -0.13 -13.29 -37.92
CA ILE A 398 1.16 -13.42 -37.24
C ILE A 398 0.95 -12.97 -35.79
N ILE A 399 1.12 -13.89 -34.84
CA ILE A 399 1.01 -13.59 -33.41
C ILE A 399 2.12 -12.58 -33.04
N PRO A 400 1.79 -11.45 -32.40
CA PRO A 400 2.80 -10.51 -31.91
C PRO A 400 3.82 -11.18 -30.99
N GLN A 401 5.08 -10.79 -31.10
CA GLN A 401 6.18 -11.39 -30.33
C GLN A 401 5.94 -11.35 -28.81
N GLU A 402 5.25 -10.33 -28.32
CA GLU A 402 4.87 -10.18 -26.90
C GLU A 402 3.87 -11.23 -26.40
N PHE A 403 3.19 -11.95 -27.30
CA PHE A 403 2.23 -13.01 -26.98
C PHE A 403 2.67 -14.40 -27.43
N SER A 404 3.83 -14.51 -28.11
CA SER A 404 4.28 -15.78 -28.71
C SER A 404 4.57 -16.87 -27.68
N ASN A 405 4.94 -16.48 -26.46
CA ASN A 405 5.26 -17.40 -25.36
C ASN A 405 4.10 -17.56 -24.36
N GLY A 406 2.92 -17.04 -24.70
CA GLY A 406 1.80 -16.93 -23.77
C GLY A 406 2.04 -15.90 -22.67
N LEU A 407 1.06 -15.76 -21.78
CA LEU A 407 1.08 -14.86 -20.63
C LEU A 407 1.12 -15.67 -19.34
N THR A 408 1.76 -15.11 -18.31
CA THR A 408 1.48 -15.46 -16.92
C THR A 408 0.20 -14.77 -16.44
N GLU A 409 -0.39 -15.26 -15.35
CA GLU A 409 -1.60 -14.65 -14.77
C GLU A 409 -1.36 -13.18 -14.35
N ILE A 410 -0.15 -12.86 -13.90
CA ILE A 410 0.26 -11.49 -13.55
C ILE A 410 0.31 -10.60 -14.80
N GLU A 411 0.85 -11.09 -15.91
CA GLU A 411 0.91 -10.35 -17.17
C GLU A 411 -0.49 -10.17 -17.78
N ALA A 412 -1.32 -11.20 -17.73
CA ALA A 412 -2.72 -11.11 -18.16
C ALA A 412 -3.54 -10.15 -17.29
N THR A 413 -3.28 -10.10 -15.98
CA THR A 413 -3.93 -9.12 -15.08
C THR A 413 -3.50 -7.69 -15.40
N LYS A 414 -2.22 -7.46 -15.70
CA LYS A 414 -1.72 -6.16 -16.17
C LYS A 414 -2.36 -5.75 -17.51
N LEU A 415 -2.48 -6.70 -18.44
CA LEU A 415 -3.11 -6.48 -19.74
C LEU A 415 -4.60 -6.15 -19.59
N LEU A 416 -5.33 -6.91 -18.77
CA LEU A 416 -6.72 -6.64 -18.42
C LEU A 416 -6.89 -5.24 -17.83
N THR A 417 -6.05 -4.86 -16.87
CA THR A 417 -6.10 -3.53 -16.24
C THR A 417 -5.88 -2.40 -17.27
N LYS A 418 -5.01 -2.64 -18.25
CA LYS A 418 -4.78 -1.73 -19.38
C LYS A 418 -6.02 -1.66 -20.29
N ASP A 419 -6.64 -2.79 -20.62
CA ASP A 419 -7.86 -2.84 -21.44
C ASP A 419 -9.04 -2.14 -20.77
N ILE A 420 -9.21 -2.33 -19.46
CA ILE A 420 -10.28 -1.70 -18.67
C ILE A 420 -10.25 -0.17 -18.82
N LYS A 421 -9.09 0.46 -19.06
CA LYS A 421 -8.98 1.92 -19.18
C LYS A 421 -9.82 2.50 -20.32
N LYS A 422 -10.01 1.79 -21.44
CA LYS A 422 -10.85 2.30 -22.54
C LYS A 422 -12.33 2.31 -22.14
N PHE A 423 -12.77 1.32 -21.38
CA PHE A 423 -14.14 1.23 -20.85
C PHE A 423 -14.38 2.25 -19.74
N GLU A 424 -13.38 2.51 -18.90
CA GLU A 424 -13.41 3.62 -17.92
C GLU A 424 -13.62 4.96 -18.62
N LEU A 425 -12.85 5.25 -19.66
CA LEU A 425 -12.99 6.49 -20.44
C LEU A 425 -14.34 6.57 -21.15
N ALA A 426 -14.83 5.46 -21.69
CA ALA A 426 -16.15 5.39 -22.31
C ALA A 426 -17.28 5.63 -21.31
N LEU A 427 -17.21 5.03 -20.11
CA LEU A 427 -18.19 5.25 -19.05
C LEU A 427 -18.20 6.71 -18.61
N LYS A 428 -17.02 7.30 -18.37
CA LYS A 428 -16.86 8.73 -18.02
C LYS A 428 -17.34 9.65 -19.14
N ARG A 429 -17.23 9.24 -20.41
CA ARG A 429 -17.77 9.97 -21.56
C ARG A 429 -19.30 9.93 -21.56
N ASP A 430 -19.89 8.76 -21.37
CA ASP A 430 -21.32 8.53 -21.62
C ASP A 430 -22.21 8.86 -20.42
N VAL A 431 -21.72 8.61 -19.19
CA VAL A 431 -22.47 8.82 -17.95
C VAL A 431 -21.94 10.03 -17.21
N LYS A 432 -22.80 11.06 -17.06
CA LYS A 432 -22.47 12.33 -16.39
C LYS A 432 -23.14 12.52 -15.04
N VAL A 433 -24.04 11.62 -14.67
CA VAL A 433 -24.68 11.65 -13.36
C VAL A 433 -23.75 11.06 -12.32
N LYS A 434 -23.85 11.55 -11.08
CA LYS A 434 -23.07 11.01 -9.96
C LYS A 434 -23.37 9.52 -9.75
N LEU A 435 -22.38 8.72 -9.37
CA LEU A 435 -22.47 7.28 -9.09
C LEU A 435 -21.78 6.92 -7.76
N HIS A 436 -22.20 5.83 -7.13
CA HIS A 436 -21.36 5.15 -6.14
C HIS A 436 -20.27 4.32 -6.83
N GLN A 437 -19.20 3.99 -6.10
CA GLN A 437 -18.15 3.08 -6.60
C GLN A 437 -18.72 1.76 -7.14
N ARG A 438 -19.65 1.13 -6.41
CA ARG A 438 -20.30 -0.12 -6.82
C ARG A 438 -21.13 0.02 -8.12
N GLU A 439 -21.78 1.16 -8.32
CA GLU A 439 -22.58 1.43 -9.53
C GLU A 439 -21.67 1.65 -10.74
N PHE A 440 -20.55 2.35 -10.52
CA PHE A 440 -19.50 2.53 -11.52
C PHE A 440 -18.89 1.19 -11.92
N ASP A 441 -18.52 0.36 -10.96
CA ASP A 441 -17.95 -0.97 -11.18
C ASP A 441 -18.90 -1.88 -11.98
N ALA A 442 -20.18 -1.94 -11.62
CA ALA A 442 -21.17 -2.72 -12.36
C ALA A 442 -21.30 -2.26 -13.82
N LEU A 443 -21.20 -0.96 -14.09
CA LEU A 443 -21.21 -0.42 -15.44
C LEU A 443 -19.89 -0.68 -16.20
N ILE A 444 -18.75 -0.74 -15.51
CA ILE A 444 -17.48 -1.14 -16.10
C ILE A 444 -17.54 -2.58 -16.61
N ASP A 445 -18.03 -3.53 -15.80
CA ASP A 445 -18.18 -4.93 -16.24
C ASP A 445 -19.17 -5.06 -17.42
N LEU A 446 -20.28 -4.31 -17.38
CA LEU A 446 -21.23 -4.27 -18.50
C LEU A 446 -20.54 -3.81 -19.80
N LEU A 447 -19.78 -2.72 -19.75
CA LEU A 447 -19.07 -2.21 -20.92
C LEU A 447 -17.94 -3.13 -21.37
N TYR A 448 -17.26 -3.79 -20.44
CA TYR A 448 -16.24 -4.79 -20.76
C TYR A 448 -16.85 -5.93 -21.59
N ASN A 449 -17.99 -6.46 -21.15
CA ASN A 449 -18.66 -7.57 -21.82
C ASN A 449 -19.37 -7.16 -23.12
N CYS A 450 -19.91 -5.94 -23.22
CA CYS A 450 -20.72 -5.51 -24.37
C CYS A 450 -20.04 -4.53 -25.33
N GLY A 451 -18.88 -3.99 -24.97
CA GLY A 451 -18.11 -3.03 -25.77
C GLY A 451 -18.27 -1.56 -25.34
N GLU A 452 -17.24 -0.76 -25.66
CA GLU A 452 -17.09 0.64 -25.22
C GLU A 452 -18.14 1.63 -25.75
N TYR A 453 -18.89 1.28 -26.80
CA TYR A 453 -19.94 2.12 -27.37
C TYR A 453 -21.35 1.61 -27.07
N PHE A 454 -21.49 0.61 -26.20
CA PHE A 454 -22.78 -0.02 -25.92
C PHE A 454 -23.86 0.98 -25.48
N LEU A 455 -23.52 1.87 -24.52
CA LEU A 455 -24.42 2.94 -24.07
C LEU A 455 -24.61 4.02 -25.13
N ALA A 456 -23.52 4.56 -25.70
CA ALA A 456 -23.57 5.62 -26.71
C ALA A 456 -24.39 5.24 -27.96
N ARG A 457 -24.39 3.96 -28.36
CA ARG A 457 -25.19 3.44 -29.48
C ARG A 457 -26.64 3.12 -29.11
N GLY A 458 -27.06 3.43 -27.88
CA GLY A 458 -28.42 3.20 -27.41
C GLY A 458 -28.80 1.72 -27.33
N LYS A 459 -27.84 0.82 -27.06
CA LYS A 459 -28.13 -0.63 -26.94
C LYS A 459 -28.81 -1.01 -25.62
N ALA A 460 -28.76 -0.13 -24.62
CA ALA A 460 -29.55 -0.21 -23.38
C ALA A 460 -30.22 1.14 -23.10
N PRO A 461 -31.23 1.55 -23.89
CA PRO A 461 -31.76 2.90 -23.86
C PRO A 461 -32.49 3.22 -22.54
N ARG A 462 -33.15 2.22 -21.94
CA ARG A 462 -33.86 2.36 -20.66
C ARG A 462 -32.90 2.52 -19.48
N LEU A 463 -31.89 1.65 -19.37
CA LEU A 463 -30.78 1.80 -18.42
C LEU A 463 -30.16 3.20 -18.54
N TYR A 464 -29.84 3.63 -19.77
CA TYR A 464 -29.22 4.92 -20.00
C TYR A 464 -30.13 6.11 -19.66
N SER A 465 -31.43 6.03 -19.96
CA SER A 465 -32.41 7.06 -19.57
C SER A 465 -32.56 7.13 -18.05
N ALA A 466 -32.71 5.98 -17.39
CA ALA A 466 -32.83 5.91 -15.94
C ALA A 466 -31.61 6.49 -15.22
N LEU A 467 -30.38 6.20 -15.71
CA LEU A 467 -29.17 6.84 -15.22
C LEU A 467 -29.22 8.37 -15.40
N LYS A 468 -29.51 8.88 -16.60
CA LYS A 468 -29.58 10.33 -16.86
C LYS A 468 -30.61 11.05 -15.99
N GLU A 469 -31.73 10.40 -15.71
CA GLU A 469 -32.81 10.90 -14.85
C GLU A 469 -32.55 10.63 -13.35
N LYS A 470 -31.40 10.05 -12.98
CA LYS A 470 -31.03 9.69 -11.61
C LYS A 470 -32.00 8.71 -10.94
N ARG A 471 -32.71 7.90 -11.73
CA ARG A 471 -33.57 6.80 -11.27
C ARG A 471 -32.73 5.53 -11.11
N TYR A 472 -31.86 5.50 -10.10
CA TYR A 472 -30.85 4.45 -9.95
C TYR A 472 -31.41 3.05 -9.68
N ASN A 473 -32.53 2.95 -8.94
CA ASN A 473 -33.18 1.66 -8.72
C ASN A 473 -33.73 1.09 -10.03
N ASP A 474 -34.37 1.94 -10.84
CA ASP A 474 -34.85 1.55 -12.16
C ASP A 474 -33.68 1.17 -13.07
N ALA A 475 -32.60 1.98 -13.07
CA ALA A 475 -31.37 1.66 -13.80
C ALA A 475 -30.81 0.29 -13.40
N ALA A 476 -30.80 -0.05 -12.11
CA ALA A 476 -30.38 -1.37 -11.67
C ALA A 476 -31.27 -2.46 -12.29
N THR A 477 -32.60 -2.34 -12.18
CA THR A 477 -33.53 -3.32 -12.76
C THR A 477 -33.33 -3.53 -14.26
N GLU A 478 -32.98 -2.48 -15.00
CA GLU A 478 -32.73 -2.55 -16.45
C GLU A 478 -31.52 -3.43 -16.82
N PHE A 479 -30.59 -3.73 -15.90
CA PHE A 479 -29.57 -4.75 -16.18
C PHE A 479 -30.20 -6.11 -16.51
N LEU A 480 -31.28 -6.47 -15.83
CA LEU A 480 -31.95 -7.77 -15.97
C LEU A 480 -32.58 -7.96 -17.35
N ASP A 481 -32.81 -6.89 -18.11
CA ASP A 481 -33.36 -6.91 -19.46
C ASP A 481 -32.29 -7.14 -20.54
N ILE A 482 -31.01 -6.94 -20.22
CA ILE A 482 -29.88 -7.14 -21.15
C ILE A 482 -29.58 -8.65 -21.31
N GLU A 483 -29.02 -9.05 -22.46
CA GLU A 483 -28.54 -10.43 -22.70
C GLU A 483 -27.41 -10.83 -21.73
N ASN A 484 -27.17 -12.15 -21.59
CA ASN A 484 -26.35 -12.78 -20.56
C ASN A 484 -26.97 -12.65 -19.13
N LYS A 485 -28.14 -13.25 -18.93
CA LYS A 485 -28.96 -13.08 -17.72
C LYS A 485 -28.22 -13.38 -16.41
N THR A 486 -27.32 -14.37 -16.39
CA THR A 486 -26.52 -14.72 -15.20
C THR A 486 -25.56 -13.58 -14.83
N ARG A 487 -24.73 -13.11 -15.76
CA ARG A 487 -23.79 -12.00 -15.52
C ARG A 487 -24.53 -10.71 -15.20
N ARG A 488 -25.68 -10.46 -15.85
CA ARG A 488 -26.50 -9.27 -15.59
C ARG A 488 -27.17 -9.26 -14.22
N LYS A 489 -27.60 -10.41 -13.72
CA LYS A 489 -28.07 -10.53 -12.34
C LYS A 489 -26.98 -10.16 -11.35
N GLN A 490 -25.74 -10.59 -11.59
CA GLN A 490 -24.62 -10.20 -10.74
C GLN A 490 -24.26 -8.72 -10.89
N ASN A 491 -24.30 -8.14 -12.10
CA ASN A 491 -24.16 -6.69 -12.24
C ASN A 491 -25.23 -5.93 -11.47
N TYR A 492 -26.48 -6.39 -11.46
CA TYR A 492 -27.54 -5.85 -10.62
C TYR A 492 -27.19 -5.92 -9.12
N GLU A 493 -26.67 -7.06 -8.65
CA GLU A 493 -26.26 -7.26 -7.26
C GLU A 493 -25.05 -6.38 -6.87
N ILE A 494 -24.07 -6.20 -7.77
CA ILE A 494 -22.97 -5.25 -7.60
C ILE A 494 -23.54 -3.82 -7.52
N PHE A 495 -24.37 -3.42 -8.49
CA PHE A 495 -24.92 -2.06 -8.58
C PHE A 495 -25.73 -1.69 -7.33
N THR A 496 -26.57 -2.60 -6.85
CA THR A 496 -27.48 -2.34 -5.73
C THR A 496 -26.84 -2.56 -4.37
N LYS A 497 -26.08 -3.65 -4.18
CA LYS A 497 -25.60 -4.11 -2.87
C LYS A 497 -24.08 -4.14 -2.74
N GLY A 498 -23.33 -3.96 -3.83
CA GLY A 498 -21.87 -4.11 -3.84
C GLY A 498 -21.45 -5.56 -3.59
N ASN A 499 -22.27 -6.53 -3.99
CA ASN A 499 -21.92 -7.95 -3.88
C ASN A 499 -21.21 -8.40 -5.16
N TYR A 500 -19.90 -8.66 -5.06
CA TYR A 500 -19.03 -9.07 -6.18
C TYR A 500 -18.93 -10.60 -6.33
N ASP A 501 -19.99 -11.34 -6.01
CA ASP A 501 -20.04 -12.80 -6.21
C ASP A 501 -20.13 -13.13 -7.71
N SER A 502 -19.06 -13.73 -8.22
CA SER A 502 -18.85 -14.12 -9.62
C SER A 502 -19.25 -15.58 -9.92
N THR A 503 -19.81 -16.32 -8.95
CA THR A 503 -20.17 -17.73 -9.11
C THR A 503 -21.22 -17.94 -10.22
N HIS A 504 -20.89 -18.72 -11.26
CA HIS A 504 -21.73 -18.89 -12.46
C HIS A 504 -21.71 -20.30 -13.06
#